data_AF-A0A9D4U9I6-F1
#
_entry.id   AF-A0A9D4U9I6-F1
#
_cell.length_a   1.000
_cell.length_b   1.000
_cell.length_c   1.000
_cell.angle_alpha   90.00
_cell.angle_beta   90.00
_cell.angle_gamma   90.00
#
_symmetry.space_group_name_H-M   'P 1'
#
loop_
_entity.id
_entity.type
_entity.pdbx_description
1 polymer ?
#
loop_
_entity_poly.entity_id
_entity_poly.type
_entity_poly.pdbx_seq_one_letter_code
_entity_poly.pdbx_strand_id
1 'polypeptide(L)'
;MVEDDMFVSPLYFKYLRRVIETYYYNPSNYDPTVYGISLQRPRFVPGKHGSQLRVDDATHLFLYQLVGTWGQLLFPKPWKEFRLWYDVLKSKNIKPVLEGMVTTGWYHRSKERIWTPWFIKFAYSKGYFNLYTHFSNEQALSVSYRDKGVNTKKEAGPDSTLIGNENVSGLNSWEMKPLDQLKRYDFCFHEVKQGRLIENAQGVKTIVPSFEENGTVILVDAVGFREEVIRNWLCQFSKLSIRNFVILIQDRELEKSLLRQGHAVMHLAPELLEKEIHRTLKHPTLKDKIVYIERALTVIQAVTMITHSGYNIWLTDVGTLWLANPFPLVHIDNADILGFTWGTGVSSELLYIKGSKRMMSFWGNLYRNVLHQADFVANSISSNYKQNYLGVMIGNNMSKGTLSFKPLSTTLKVDLSVAYSNESDGPPKLAAALLVGIPSNDSYASALKSFGLWKLDEELVCTGVYC
;
A
#
# COMPACT_ATOMS: atom_id res chain seq x y z
N MET A 1 -3.54 24.35 -19.71
CA MET A 1 -4.97 24.68 -19.51
C MET A 1 -5.03 25.84 -18.55
N VAL A 2 -5.56 26.96 -19.03
CA VAL A 2 -5.79 28.19 -18.25
C VAL A 2 -7.26 28.53 -18.50
N GLU A 3 -7.99 28.80 -17.43
CA GLU A 3 -9.39 29.24 -17.50
C GLU A 3 -9.43 30.77 -17.73
N ASP A 4 -10.57 31.30 -18.15
CA ASP A 4 -10.74 32.73 -18.48
C ASP A 4 -10.72 33.65 -17.25
N ASP A 5 -10.99 33.10 -16.06
CA ASP A 5 -11.00 33.77 -14.76
C ASP A 5 -9.66 33.71 -14.01
N MET A 6 -8.58 33.39 -14.74
CA MET A 6 -7.26 33.18 -14.18
C MET A 6 -6.27 34.30 -14.50
N PHE A 7 -5.39 34.57 -13.53
CA PHE A 7 -4.19 35.39 -13.72
C PHE A 7 -2.95 34.51 -13.60
N VAL A 8 -2.00 34.71 -14.51
CA VAL A 8 -0.72 34.00 -14.53
C VAL A 8 0.43 34.96 -14.25
N SER A 9 1.42 34.47 -13.51
CA SER A 9 2.62 35.23 -13.16
C SER A 9 3.38 35.59 -14.44
N PRO A 10 3.98 36.78 -14.58
CA PRO A 10 4.88 37.08 -15.70
C PRO A 10 6.03 36.09 -15.88
N LEU A 11 6.35 35.31 -14.84
CA LEU A 11 7.42 34.31 -14.83
C LEU A 11 6.97 32.91 -15.28
N TYR A 12 5.66 32.69 -15.48
CA TYR A 12 5.11 31.35 -15.70
C TYR A 12 5.78 30.62 -16.87
N PHE A 13 6.03 31.34 -17.97
CA PHE A 13 6.59 30.74 -19.18
C PHE A 13 8.07 30.34 -18.99
N LYS A 14 8.87 31.22 -18.34
CA LYS A 14 10.26 30.94 -17.99
C LYS A 14 10.36 29.71 -17.08
N TYR A 15 9.46 29.61 -16.10
CA TYR A 15 9.36 28.45 -15.22
C TYR A 15 9.04 27.18 -15.98
N LEU A 16 7.95 27.15 -16.75
CA LEU A 16 7.51 25.96 -17.49
C LEU A 16 8.60 25.46 -18.43
N ARG A 17 9.26 26.36 -19.17
CA ARG A 17 10.37 26.00 -20.06
C ARG A 17 11.47 25.27 -19.30
N ARG A 18 11.91 25.81 -18.16
CA ARG A 18 12.98 25.21 -17.34
C ARG A 18 12.59 23.83 -16.79
N VAL A 19 11.36 23.69 -16.30
CA VAL A 19 10.84 22.40 -15.78
C VAL A 19 10.74 21.36 -16.90
N ILE A 20 10.25 21.74 -18.07
CA ILE A 20 10.13 20.85 -19.24
C ILE A 20 11.52 20.40 -19.71
N GLU A 21 12.46 21.33 -19.88
CA GLU A 21 13.85 21.01 -20.25
C GLU A 21 14.48 20.05 -19.22
N THR A 22 14.19 20.24 -17.92
CA THR A 22 14.81 19.46 -16.85
C THR A 22 14.18 18.09 -16.62
N TYR A 23 12.86 17.94 -16.66
CA TYR A 23 12.18 16.70 -16.25
C TYR A 23 11.46 15.95 -17.37
N TYR A 24 11.25 16.59 -18.52
CA TYR A 24 10.60 15.94 -19.67
C TYR A 24 11.60 15.59 -20.77
N TYR A 25 12.49 16.52 -21.14
CA TYR A 25 13.44 16.29 -22.23
C TYR A 25 14.78 15.68 -21.79
N ASN A 26 15.19 15.88 -20.54
CA ASN A 26 16.44 15.31 -20.03
C ASN A 26 16.23 13.85 -19.61
N PRO A 27 16.85 12.86 -20.27
CA PRO A 27 16.66 11.43 -19.96
C PRO A 27 17.07 11.04 -18.54
N SER A 28 18.06 11.71 -17.94
CA SER A 28 18.52 11.42 -16.58
C SER A 28 17.50 11.78 -15.49
N ASN A 29 16.54 12.65 -15.82
CA ASN A 29 15.50 13.12 -14.92
C ASN A 29 14.09 12.77 -15.41
N TYR A 30 13.98 12.04 -16.53
CA TYR A 30 12.71 11.66 -17.10
C TYR A 30 12.11 10.48 -16.33
N ASP A 31 10.87 10.66 -15.90
CA ASP A 31 10.05 9.60 -15.31
C ASP A 31 8.69 9.57 -16.01
N PRO A 32 8.33 8.45 -16.67
CA PRO A 32 7.08 8.34 -17.41
C PRO A 32 5.83 8.37 -16.51
N THR A 33 5.99 8.30 -15.19
CA THR A 33 4.89 8.44 -14.21
C THR A 33 4.59 9.89 -13.85
N VAL A 34 5.40 10.85 -14.29
CA VAL A 34 5.11 12.28 -14.14
C VAL A 34 4.19 12.72 -15.29
N TYR A 35 2.99 13.19 -14.96
CA TYR A 35 1.98 13.52 -15.97
C TYR A 35 1.90 14.98 -16.38
N GLY A 36 2.55 15.87 -15.63
CA GLY A 36 2.41 17.30 -15.89
C GLY A 36 3.04 18.20 -14.84
N ILE A 37 2.65 19.48 -14.94
CA ILE A 37 3.13 20.57 -14.08
C ILE A 37 1.91 21.43 -13.71
N SER A 38 1.79 21.77 -12.43
CA SER A 38 0.81 22.74 -11.94
C SER A 38 1.43 24.10 -11.65
N LEU A 39 0.79 25.17 -12.13
CA LEU A 39 1.14 26.55 -11.77
C LEU A 39 0.42 27.04 -10.52
N GLN A 40 -0.74 26.46 -10.21
CA GLN A 40 -1.39 26.67 -8.92
C GLN A 40 -0.64 25.96 -7.80
N ARG A 41 -0.85 26.42 -6.57
CA ARG A 41 -0.49 25.66 -5.38
C ARG A 41 -1.63 24.71 -4.99
N PRO A 42 -1.34 23.53 -4.42
CA PRO A 42 -2.38 22.72 -3.81
C PRO A 42 -2.68 23.29 -2.41
N ARG A 43 -3.96 23.35 -2.03
CA ARG A 43 -4.38 23.93 -0.73
C ARG A 43 -4.79 22.92 0.33
N PHE A 44 -5.55 21.90 -0.08
CA PHE A 44 -6.20 20.96 0.82
C PHE A 44 -5.96 19.54 0.36
N VAL A 45 -5.89 18.62 1.32
CA VAL A 45 -5.99 17.20 1.05
C VAL A 45 -7.40 16.92 0.47
N PRO A 46 -7.54 16.26 -0.69
CA PRO A 46 -8.83 16.00 -1.35
C PRO A 46 -9.67 14.88 -0.69
N GLY A 47 -9.31 14.41 0.49
CA GLY A 47 -10.13 13.51 1.30
C GLY A 47 -11.33 14.24 1.91
N LYS A 48 -12.43 13.52 2.20
CA LYS A 48 -13.67 14.09 2.77
C LYS A 48 -13.44 14.91 4.06
N HIS A 49 -12.41 14.57 4.83
CA HIS A 49 -12.00 15.25 6.05
C HIS A 49 -10.60 15.87 5.93
N GLY A 50 -10.17 16.15 4.70
CA GLY A 50 -8.83 16.62 4.42
C GLY A 50 -8.52 17.96 5.07
N SER A 51 -7.30 18.06 5.59
CA SER A 51 -6.75 19.28 6.20
C SER A 51 -6.09 20.18 5.17
N GLN A 52 -5.72 21.39 5.60
CA GLN A 52 -4.84 22.26 4.82
C GLN A 52 -3.46 21.61 4.66
N LEU A 53 -2.93 21.67 3.45
CA LEU A 53 -1.61 21.14 3.13
C LEU A 53 -0.52 21.97 3.82
N ARG A 54 0.42 21.26 4.43
CA ARG A 54 1.62 21.85 5.03
C ARG A 54 2.83 21.23 4.35
N VAL A 55 3.51 22.05 3.57
CA VAL A 55 4.78 21.69 2.93
C VAL A 55 5.89 22.30 3.78
N ASP A 56 6.96 21.56 4.04
CA ASP A 56 8.10 22.13 4.76
C ASP A 56 8.75 23.26 3.95
N ASP A 57 9.25 24.28 4.65
CA ASP A 57 9.84 25.48 4.03
C ASP A 57 11.06 25.18 3.15
N ALA A 58 11.71 24.02 3.35
CA ALA A 58 12.85 23.57 2.54
C ALA A 58 12.43 22.89 1.22
N THR A 59 11.15 22.54 1.06
CA THR A 59 10.63 21.89 -0.13
C THR A 59 9.95 22.92 -1.03
N HIS A 60 10.62 23.30 -2.12
CA HIS A 60 10.13 24.28 -3.09
C HIS A 60 9.53 23.66 -4.36
N LEU A 61 9.96 22.45 -4.68
CA LEU A 61 9.48 21.68 -5.83
C LEU A 61 9.25 20.24 -5.37
N PHE A 62 8.10 19.68 -5.70
CA PHE A 62 7.71 18.34 -5.28
C PHE A 62 6.72 17.71 -6.25
N LEU A 63 6.50 16.42 -6.08
CA LEU A 63 5.56 15.61 -6.84
C LEU A 63 4.33 15.32 -5.98
N TYR A 64 3.13 15.52 -6.52
CA TYR A 64 1.86 15.23 -5.85
C TYR A 64 0.87 14.59 -6.82
N GLN A 65 0.15 13.56 -6.40
CA GLN A 65 -0.78 12.83 -7.30
C GLN A 65 -1.95 13.69 -7.80
N LEU A 66 -2.36 14.72 -7.05
CA LEU A 66 -3.54 15.53 -7.38
C LEU A 66 -3.30 16.44 -8.59
N VAL A 67 -4.23 16.42 -9.54
CA VAL A 67 -4.18 17.30 -10.72
C VAL A 67 -4.55 18.72 -10.35
N GLY A 68 -3.86 19.68 -10.97
CA GLY A 68 -4.25 21.07 -10.86
C GLY A 68 -5.41 21.42 -11.78
N THR A 69 -6.33 22.24 -11.31
CA THR A 69 -7.46 22.72 -12.13
C THR A 69 -7.18 24.10 -12.70
N TRP A 70 -6.36 24.90 -12.04
CA TRP A 70 -5.97 26.23 -12.47
C TRP A 70 -4.50 26.24 -12.91
N GLY A 71 -4.24 26.39 -14.21
CA GLY A 71 -2.88 26.53 -14.73
C GLY A 71 -2.13 25.20 -14.83
N GLN A 72 -2.78 24.16 -15.36
CA GLN A 72 -2.19 22.83 -15.53
C GLN A 72 -1.57 22.64 -16.91
N LEU A 73 -0.32 22.17 -16.96
CA LEU A 73 0.32 21.61 -18.15
C LEU A 73 0.27 20.09 -18.08
N LEU A 74 -0.18 19.42 -19.15
CA LEU A 74 -0.21 17.95 -19.23
C LEU A 74 0.76 17.48 -20.31
N PHE A 75 1.55 16.47 -20.00
CA PHE A 75 2.48 15.91 -20.98
C PHE A 75 1.74 15.06 -22.03
N PRO A 76 2.22 15.03 -23.29
CA PRO A 76 1.49 14.39 -24.39
C PRO A 76 1.17 12.90 -24.18
N LYS A 77 2.14 12.11 -23.69
CA LYS A 77 1.96 10.66 -23.49
C LYS A 77 0.91 10.35 -22.41
N PRO A 78 1.02 10.85 -21.17
CA PRO A 78 0.00 10.66 -20.13
C PRO A 78 -1.39 11.17 -20.53
N TRP A 79 -1.47 12.28 -21.28
CA TRP A 79 -2.75 12.78 -21.79
C TRP A 79 -3.39 11.82 -22.80
N LYS A 80 -2.60 11.28 -23.73
CA LYS A 80 -3.08 10.27 -24.68
C LYS A 80 -3.59 9.01 -23.96
N GLU A 81 -2.85 8.53 -22.97
CA GLU A 81 -3.26 7.39 -22.15
C GLU A 81 -4.57 7.67 -21.40
N PHE A 82 -4.71 8.86 -20.80
CA PHE A 82 -5.94 9.28 -20.15
C PHE A 82 -7.12 9.28 -21.12
N ARG A 83 -6.97 9.83 -22.32
CA ARG A 83 -8.06 9.89 -23.32
C ARG A 83 -8.53 8.50 -23.73
N LEU A 84 -7.60 7.58 -24.01
CA LEU A 84 -7.92 6.19 -24.34
C LEU A 84 -8.62 5.49 -23.16
N TRP A 85 -8.08 5.64 -21.96
CA TRP A 85 -8.66 5.07 -20.74
C TRP A 85 -10.07 5.62 -20.46
N TYR A 86 -10.26 6.93 -20.60
CA TYR A 86 -11.54 7.61 -20.41
C TYR A 86 -12.59 7.07 -21.39
N ASP A 87 -12.27 6.96 -22.67
CA ASP A 87 -13.23 6.51 -23.70
C ASP A 87 -13.66 5.05 -23.44
N VAL A 88 -12.71 4.18 -23.05
CA VAL A 88 -13.01 2.79 -22.66
C VAL A 88 -13.96 2.74 -21.46
N LEU A 89 -13.63 3.39 -20.34
CA LEU A 89 -14.47 3.33 -19.14
C LEU A 89 -15.83 4.00 -19.36
N LYS A 90 -15.88 5.12 -20.08
CA LYS A 90 -17.12 5.81 -20.39
C LYS A 90 -18.05 4.95 -21.24
N SER A 91 -17.52 4.21 -22.22
CA SER A 91 -18.31 3.28 -23.04
C SER A 91 -18.93 2.13 -22.24
N LYS A 92 -18.25 1.70 -21.16
CA LYS A 92 -18.75 0.71 -20.19
C LYS A 92 -19.68 1.29 -19.12
N ASN A 93 -19.99 2.59 -19.20
CA ASN A 93 -20.73 3.34 -18.18
C ASN A 93 -20.10 3.29 -16.77
N ILE A 94 -18.79 3.02 -16.68
CA ILE A 94 -18.04 3.04 -15.42
C ILE A 94 -17.79 4.49 -15.05
N LYS A 95 -18.06 4.86 -13.79
CA LYS A 95 -17.93 6.23 -13.29
C LYS A 95 -16.59 6.42 -12.57
N PRO A 96 -16.02 7.65 -12.52
CA PRO A 96 -14.72 7.91 -11.90
C PRO A 96 -14.86 8.10 -10.38
N VAL A 97 -15.55 7.18 -9.73
CA VAL A 97 -15.83 7.26 -8.29
C VAL A 97 -14.61 6.75 -7.52
N LEU A 98 -14.16 7.57 -6.57
CA LEU A 98 -13.25 7.18 -5.51
C LEU A 98 -13.92 7.44 -4.17
N GLU A 99 -14.22 6.38 -3.43
CA GLU A 99 -14.70 6.51 -2.05
C GLU A 99 -13.69 7.30 -1.20
N GLY A 100 -14.19 8.05 -0.22
CA GLY A 100 -13.35 8.87 0.66
C GLY A 100 -12.87 10.21 0.06
N MET A 101 -13.00 10.44 -1.25
CA MET A 101 -12.60 11.68 -1.91
C MET A 101 -13.74 12.71 -2.04
N VAL A 102 -13.44 14.01 -1.89
CA VAL A 102 -14.42 15.11 -2.11
C VAL A 102 -14.82 15.26 -3.58
N THR A 103 -13.94 14.84 -4.49
CA THR A 103 -14.11 14.96 -5.94
C THR A 103 -15.25 14.10 -6.47
N THR A 104 -15.56 12.98 -5.81
CA THR A 104 -16.77 12.19 -6.06
C THR A 104 -18.03 13.05 -5.82
N GLY A 105 -18.04 13.83 -4.74
CA GLY A 105 -19.14 14.77 -4.48
C GLY A 105 -19.25 15.89 -5.53
N TRP A 106 -18.11 16.37 -6.04
CA TRP A 106 -18.08 17.36 -7.13
C TRP A 106 -18.66 16.79 -8.42
N TYR A 107 -18.29 15.55 -8.76
CA TYR A 107 -18.78 14.84 -9.93
C TYR A 107 -20.32 14.79 -9.94
N HIS A 108 -20.92 14.33 -8.83
CA HIS A 108 -22.38 14.25 -8.72
C HIS A 108 -23.06 15.62 -8.77
N ARG A 109 -22.55 16.64 -8.05
CA ARG A 109 -23.13 17.99 -8.07
C ARG A 109 -23.07 18.65 -9.45
N SER A 110 -22.03 18.35 -10.23
CA SER A 110 -21.88 18.84 -11.60
C SER A 110 -22.75 18.13 -12.63
N LYS A 111 -23.66 17.23 -12.20
CA LYS A 111 -24.43 16.35 -13.08
C LYS A 111 -23.53 15.50 -14.00
N GLU A 112 -22.40 15.03 -13.45
CA GLU A 112 -21.45 14.15 -14.14
C GLU A 112 -20.70 14.75 -15.34
N ARG A 113 -20.52 16.08 -15.36
CA ARG A 113 -20.00 16.81 -16.54
C ARG A 113 -18.53 17.21 -16.44
N ILE A 114 -17.94 17.17 -15.26
CA ILE A 114 -16.55 17.63 -15.06
C ILE A 114 -15.53 16.51 -15.30
N TRP A 115 -14.40 16.86 -15.91
CA TRP A 115 -13.33 15.93 -16.27
C TRP A 115 -12.38 15.64 -15.10
N THR A 116 -12.27 16.53 -14.11
CA THR A 116 -11.29 16.43 -13.02
C THR A 116 -11.37 15.11 -12.25
N PRO A 117 -12.56 14.61 -11.83
CA PRO A 117 -12.66 13.32 -11.14
C PRO A 117 -12.19 12.15 -12.00
N TRP A 118 -12.41 12.19 -13.32
CA TRP A 118 -11.89 11.19 -14.26
C TRP A 118 -10.38 11.17 -14.28
N PHE A 119 -9.75 12.34 -14.38
CA PHE A 119 -8.30 12.41 -14.39
C PHE A 119 -7.69 12.01 -13.05
N ILE A 120 -8.34 12.35 -11.92
CA ILE A 120 -7.93 11.90 -10.59
C ILE A 120 -7.99 10.38 -10.48
N LYS A 121 -9.09 9.74 -10.92
CA LYS A 121 -9.21 8.27 -10.92
C LYS A 121 -8.15 7.62 -11.82
N PHE A 122 -7.88 8.20 -12.98
CA PHE A 122 -6.80 7.75 -13.87
C PHE A 122 -5.40 7.88 -13.24
N ALA A 123 -5.08 9.04 -12.67
CA ALA A 123 -3.79 9.25 -12.00
C ALA A 123 -3.62 8.29 -10.82
N TYR A 124 -4.70 8.01 -10.10
CA TYR A 124 -4.73 7.00 -9.03
C TYR A 124 -4.47 5.58 -9.57
N SER A 125 -5.15 5.16 -10.64
CA SER A 125 -4.98 3.83 -11.22
C SER A 125 -3.59 3.60 -11.80
N LYS A 126 -2.95 4.65 -12.34
CA LYS A 126 -1.59 4.57 -12.89
C LYS A 126 -0.48 4.86 -11.89
N GLY A 127 -0.81 5.36 -10.70
CA GLY A 127 0.18 5.82 -9.72
C GLY A 127 1.00 7.01 -10.22
N TYR A 128 0.37 7.91 -10.98
CA TYR A 128 1.02 9.05 -11.64
C TYR A 128 1.10 10.28 -10.72
N PHE A 129 2.11 11.13 -10.94
CA PHE A 129 2.39 12.33 -10.15
C PHE A 129 2.47 13.61 -11.00
N ASN A 130 2.14 14.74 -10.39
CA ASN A 130 2.22 16.08 -10.97
C ASN A 130 3.34 16.87 -10.30
N LEU A 131 4.06 17.70 -11.05
CA LEU A 131 5.00 18.65 -10.45
C LEU A 131 4.26 19.86 -9.87
N TYR A 132 4.59 20.22 -8.64
CA TYR A 132 4.08 21.40 -7.93
C TYR A 132 5.20 22.22 -7.33
N THR A 133 4.92 23.51 -7.20
CA THR A 133 5.78 24.45 -6.48
C THR A 133 5.22 24.76 -5.11
N HIS A 134 6.13 25.09 -4.19
CA HIS A 134 5.82 25.68 -2.90
C HIS A 134 6.68 26.93 -2.71
N PHE A 135 6.01 28.08 -2.75
CA PHE A 135 6.60 29.38 -2.51
C PHE A 135 6.13 29.92 -1.16
N SER A 136 6.98 30.73 -0.53
CA SER A 136 6.69 31.44 0.73
C SER A 136 5.39 32.24 0.64
N ASN A 137 4.76 32.49 1.79
CA ASN A 137 3.58 33.36 1.90
C ASN A 137 2.42 32.95 0.98
N GLU A 138 2.26 31.65 0.76
CA GLU A 138 1.19 31.09 -0.06
C GLU A 138 1.19 31.62 -1.52
N GLN A 139 2.35 31.96 -2.05
CA GLN A 139 2.47 32.47 -3.41
C GLN A 139 2.33 31.35 -4.46
N ALA A 140 1.88 31.71 -5.67
CA ALA A 140 1.72 30.79 -6.79
C ALA A 140 2.02 31.45 -8.14
N LEU A 141 2.24 30.62 -9.17
CA LEU A 141 2.46 31.08 -10.55
C LEU A 141 1.16 31.29 -11.32
N SER A 142 0.04 30.80 -10.79
CA SER A 142 -1.30 31.16 -11.25
C SER A 142 -2.26 31.27 -10.09
N VAL A 143 -3.21 32.20 -10.19
CA VAL A 143 -4.30 32.42 -9.23
C VAL A 143 -5.62 32.48 -9.98
N SER A 144 -6.68 32.00 -9.35
CA SER A 144 -8.06 32.12 -9.84
C SER A 144 -8.79 33.18 -9.01
N TYR A 145 -9.54 34.06 -9.67
CA TYR A 145 -10.39 35.02 -8.98
C TYR A 145 -11.71 34.35 -8.59
N ARG A 146 -12.02 34.41 -7.30
CA ARG A 146 -13.27 33.84 -6.77
C ARG A 146 -14.39 34.84 -6.93
N ASP A 147 -14.76 35.07 -8.19
CA ASP A 147 -15.88 35.90 -8.55
C ASP A 147 -17.19 35.17 -8.25
N LYS A 148 -18.25 35.95 -8.04
CA LYS A 148 -19.58 35.40 -7.79
C LYS A 148 -20.05 34.61 -9.03
N GLY A 149 -20.26 33.31 -8.88
CA GLY A 149 -20.56 32.43 -10.01
C GLY A 149 -20.73 30.96 -9.64
N VAL A 150 -20.33 30.07 -10.55
CA VAL A 150 -20.53 28.61 -10.45
C VAL A 150 -19.82 28.01 -9.23
N ASN A 151 -18.66 28.55 -8.87
CA ASN A 151 -17.81 28.01 -7.80
C ASN A 151 -17.98 28.74 -6.46
N THR A 152 -18.35 30.03 -6.45
CA THR A 152 -18.49 30.80 -5.22
C THR A 152 -19.75 31.68 -5.22
N LYS A 153 -20.46 31.70 -4.07
CA LYS A 153 -21.71 32.50 -3.91
C LYS A 153 -21.46 33.98 -3.64
N LYS A 154 -20.23 34.34 -3.29
CA LYS A 154 -19.79 35.69 -2.94
C LYS A 154 -18.41 35.92 -3.51
N GLU A 155 -18.17 37.14 -3.96
CA GLU A 155 -16.84 37.58 -4.37
C GLU A 155 -15.87 37.52 -3.18
N ALA A 156 -14.73 36.88 -3.38
CA ALA A 156 -13.74 36.63 -2.32
C ALA A 156 -12.30 36.97 -2.76
N GLY A 157 -12.15 37.72 -3.86
CA GLY A 157 -10.85 38.09 -4.42
C GLY A 157 -10.05 36.90 -4.92
N PRO A 158 -8.73 37.08 -5.13
CA PRO A 158 -7.88 35.99 -5.59
C PRO A 158 -7.81 34.89 -4.54
N ASP A 159 -7.62 33.69 -5.02
CA ASP A 159 -7.51 32.51 -4.19
C ASP A 159 -6.14 32.48 -3.45
N SER A 160 -5.09 33.05 -4.07
CA SER A 160 -3.73 33.18 -3.53
C SER A 160 -3.03 34.47 -3.93
N THR A 161 -1.79 34.66 -3.49
CA THR A 161 -0.93 35.76 -3.94
C THR A 161 -0.16 35.37 -5.19
N LEU A 162 -0.25 36.17 -6.26
CA LEU A 162 0.48 35.94 -7.50
C LEU A 162 1.95 36.36 -7.38
N ILE A 163 2.87 35.58 -7.94
CA ILE A 163 4.28 35.97 -8.03
C ILE A 163 4.47 37.03 -9.12
N GLY A 164 4.98 38.20 -8.72
CA GLY A 164 5.17 39.34 -9.63
C GLY A 164 6.58 39.51 -10.20
N ASN A 165 7.62 39.09 -9.48
CA ASN A 165 9.03 39.28 -9.88
C ASN A 165 9.92 38.15 -9.36
N GLU A 166 11.18 38.10 -9.79
CA GLU A 166 12.11 37.02 -9.42
C GLU A 166 12.67 37.17 -7.99
N ASN A 167 12.54 38.35 -7.38
CA ASN A 167 13.04 38.68 -6.04
C ASN A 167 12.12 38.17 -4.91
N VAL A 168 11.43 37.05 -5.14
CA VAL A 168 10.62 36.40 -4.10
C VAL A 168 11.54 35.95 -2.97
N SER A 169 11.18 36.29 -1.73
CA SER A 169 11.94 35.92 -0.53
C SER A 169 12.08 34.40 -0.41
N GLY A 170 13.26 33.88 -0.75
CA GLY A 170 13.64 32.47 -0.68
C GLY A 170 14.70 32.16 -1.74
N LEU A 171 15.98 32.25 -1.39
CA LEU A 171 17.13 32.31 -2.33
C LEU A 171 17.22 31.15 -3.36
N ASN A 172 16.49 30.04 -3.20
CA ASN A 172 16.58 28.87 -4.08
C ASN A 172 15.22 28.34 -4.61
N SER A 173 14.14 29.12 -4.59
CA SER A 173 12.81 28.65 -5.04
C SER A 173 12.71 28.25 -6.53
N TRP A 174 13.75 28.52 -7.30
CA TRP A 174 13.87 28.22 -8.73
C TRP A 174 14.87 27.10 -9.05
N GLU A 175 15.50 26.51 -8.03
CA GLU A 175 16.44 25.40 -8.21
C GLU A 175 15.71 24.14 -8.67
N MET A 176 16.23 23.49 -9.72
CA MET A 176 15.69 22.24 -10.23
C MET A 176 16.58 21.08 -9.77
N LYS A 177 16.21 20.46 -8.65
CA LYS A 177 16.90 19.27 -8.14
C LYS A 177 16.64 18.07 -9.05
N PRO A 178 17.54 17.07 -9.11
CA PRO A 178 17.26 15.80 -9.77
C PRO A 178 15.92 15.19 -9.30
N LEU A 179 15.20 14.52 -10.21
CA LEU A 179 13.82 14.08 -9.95
C LEU A 179 13.74 13.07 -8.78
N ASP A 180 14.77 12.22 -8.63
CA ASP A 180 14.89 11.25 -7.54
C ASP A 180 15.05 11.89 -6.16
N GLN A 181 15.52 13.15 -6.10
CA GLN A 181 15.63 13.94 -4.88
C GLN A 181 14.35 14.73 -4.53
N LEU A 182 13.36 14.77 -5.44
CA LEU A 182 12.09 15.44 -5.15
C LEU A 182 11.20 14.55 -4.27
N LYS A 183 10.61 15.17 -3.25
CA LYS A 183 9.59 14.51 -2.42
C LYS A 183 8.36 14.20 -3.27
N ARG A 184 7.77 13.02 -3.04
CA ARG A 184 6.54 12.54 -3.68
C ARG A 184 5.46 12.41 -2.63
N TYR A 185 4.25 12.84 -2.94
CA TYR A 185 3.12 12.78 -2.02
C TYR A 185 1.93 12.06 -2.65
N ASP A 186 1.34 11.09 -1.92
CA ASP A 186 0.09 10.42 -2.29
C ASP A 186 -1.08 11.40 -2.21
N PHE A 187 -2.29 11.03 -2.66
CA PHE A 187 -3.48 11.90 -2.56
C PHE A 187 -3.76 12.43 -1.15
N CYS A 188 -3.44 11.66 -0.11
CA CYS A 188 -3.61 12.05 1.28
C CYS A 188 -2.46 12.91 1.83
N PHE A 189 -1.52 13.29 0.95
CA PHE A 189 -0.32 14.07 1.23
C PHE A 189 0.67 13.40 2.17
N HIS A 190 0.70 12.07 2.19
CA HIS A 190 1.78 11.33 2.84
C HIS A 190 2.94 11.16 1.88
N GLU A 191 4.16 11.27 2.40
CA GLU A 191 5.37 11.08 1.61
C GLU A 191 5.48 9.63 1.10
N VAL A 192 5.67 9.46 -0.20
CA VAL A 192 5.83 8.17 -0.88
C VAL A 192 7.32 7.94 -1.15
N LYS A 193 7.92 7.05 -0.36
CA LYS A 193 9.30 6.60 -0.56
C LYS A 193 9.29 5.36 -1.45
N GLN A 194 9.72 5.53 -2.70
CA GLN A 194 9.79 4.44 -3.68
C GLN A 194 11.01 3.54 -3.48
N GLY A 195 10.98 2.33 -4.01
CA GLY A 195 12.15 1.44 -4.06
C GLY A 195 12.55 0.82 -2.72
N ARG A 196 11.60 0.69 -1.77
CA ARG A 196 11.83 0.06 -0.46
C ARG A 196 11.91 -1.48 -0.55
N LEU A 197 12.97 -1.99 -1.18
CA LEU A 197 13.20 -3.41 -1.40
C LEU A 197 14.15 -4.01 -0.34
N ILE A 198 13.73 -5.10 0.29
CA ILE A 198 14.51 -5.86 1.27
C ILE A 198 14.83 -7.25 0.69
N GLU A 199 16.09 -7.46 0.30
CA GLU A 199 16.59 -8.76 -0.20
C GLU A 199 17.53 -9.45 0.79
N ASN A 200 18.00 -8.72 1.81
CA ASN A 200 18.99 -9.19 2.76
C ASN A 200 18.93 -8.39 4.06
N ALA A 201 19.75 -8.80 5.04
CA ALA A 201 19.80 -8.18 6.36
C ALA A 201 20.20 -6.69 6.32
N GLN A 202 20.97 -6.25 5.33
CA GLN A 202 21.29 -4.83 5.18
C GLN A 202 20.05 -4.03 4.77
N GLY A 203 19.20 -4.58 3.89
CA GLY A 203 17.91 -3.99 3.53
C GLY A 203 16.99 -3.82 4.75
N VAL A 204 16.95 -4.80 5.66
CA VAL A 204 16.20 -4.67 6.92
C VAL A 204 16.72 -3.47 7.73
N LYS A 205 18.04 -3.37 7.90
CA LYS A 205 18.67 -2.29 8.68
C LYS A 205 18.46 -0.89 8.09
N THR A 206 18.32 -0.76 6.77
CA THR A 206 18.14 0.54 6.13
C THR A 206 16.68 0.97 6.02
N ILE A 207 15.77 0.02 5.82
CA ILE A 207 14.36 0.30 5.50
C ILE A 207 13.47 0.27 6.74
N VAL A 208 13.61 -0.74 7.61
CA VAL A 208 12.72 -0.95 8.78
C VAL A 208 12.74 0.22 9.78
N PRO A 209 13.88 0.86 10.11
CA PRO A 209 13.89 2.00 11.05
C PRO A 209 12.99 3.17 10.63
N SER A 210 12.59 3.25 9.35
CA SER A 210 11.76 4.34 8.85
C SER A 210 10.26 4.21 9.18
N PHE A 211 9.80 3.06 9.68
CA PHE A 211 8.37 2.82 9.98
C PHE A 211 8.10 1.85 11.13
N GLU A 212 9.12 1.26 11.77
CA GLU A 212 8.90 0.40 12.93
C GLU A 212 8.21 1.15 14.09
N GLU A 213 7.45 0.42 14.90
CA GLU A 213 6.79 0.97 16.09
C GLU A 213 7.21 0.17 17.32
N ASN A 214 7.86 0.83 18.28
CA ASN A 214 8.31 0.23 19.55
C ASN A 214 9.13 -1.06 19.35
N GLY A 215 10.04 -1.06 18.37
CA GLY A 215 10.85 -2.20 17.99
C GLY A 215 10.07 -3.32 17.32
N THR A 216 8.86 -3.06 16.79
CA THR A 216 7.98 -4.09 16.21
C THR A 216 7.65 -3.79 14.76
N VAL A 217 7.61 -4.86 13.95
CA VAL A 217 7.35 -4.81 12.51
C VAL A 217 6.18 -5.72 12.15
N ILE A 218 5.29 -5.27 11.27
CA ILE A 218 4.27 -6.15 10.69
C ILE A 218 4.88 -6.81 9.44
N LEU A 219 4.99 -8.14 9.45
CA LEU A 219 5.38 -8.94 8.31
C LEU A 219 4.14 -9.60 7.71
N VAL A 220 3.87 -9.33 6.44
CA VAL A 220 2.69 -9.82 5.72
C VAL A 220 3.13 -10.90 4.74
N ASP A 221 2.73 -12.14 4.98
CA ASP A 221 2.95 -13.25 4.07
C ASP A 221 1.93 -13.21 2.92
N ALA A 222 2.44 -12.90 1.73
CA ALA A 222 1.70 -12.90 0.48
C ALA A 222 2.29 -13.92 -0.53
N VAL A 223 3.14 -14.83 -0.08
CA VAL A 223 3.77 -15.83 -0.95
C VAL A 223 2.73 -16.83 -1.46
N GLY A 224 2.69 -17.01 -2.79
CA GLY A 224 1.77 -17.94 -3.45
C GLY A 224 0.30 -17.48 -3.49
N PHE A 225 -0.01 -16.25 -3.07
CA PHE A 225 -1.35 -15.68 -3.25
C PHE A 225 -1.47 -14.96 -4.59
N ARG A 226 -2.71 -14.93 -5.10
CA ARG A 226 -3.02 -14.21 -6.35
C ARG A 226 -2.97 -12.70 -6.14
N GLU A 227 -2.60 -11.98 -7.20
CA GLU A 227 -2.44 -10.53 -7.18
C GLU A 227 -3.69 -9.79 -6.68
N GLU A 228 -4.87 -10.20 -7.14
CA GLU A 228 -6.15 -9.59 -6.75
C GLU A 228 -6.46 -9.75 -5.25
N VAL A 229 -5.99 -10.83 -4.62
CA VAL A 229 -6.13 -11.04 -3.17
C VAL A 229 -5.22 -10.08 -2.42
N ILE A 230 -3.95 -10.00 -2.86
CA ILE A 230 -2.94 -9.11 -2.27
C ILE A 230 -3.38 -7.64 -2.38
N ARG A 231 -3.82 -7.22 -3.56
CA ARG A 231 -4.27 -5.84 -3.79
C ARG A 231 -5.52 -5.52 -2.97
N ASN A 232 -6.49 -6.44 -2.89
CA ASN A 232 -7.68 -6.25 -2.06
C ASN A 232 -7.31 -6.04 -0.60
N TRP A 233 -6.39 -6.87 -0.09
CA TRP A 233 -5.87 -6.77 1.26
C TRP A 233 -5.19 -5.42 1.51
N LEU A 234 -4.34 -4.95 0.58
CA LEU A 234 -3.69 -3.63 0.65
C LEU A 234 -4.69 -2.47 0.71
N CYS A 235 -5.78 -2.54 -0.08
CA CYS A 235 -6.83 -1.53 -0.05
C CYS A 235 -7.53 -1.46 1.32
N GLN A 236 -7.73 -2.60 1.98
CA GLN A 236 -8.31 -2.66 3.32
C GLN A 236 -7.35 -2.11 4.37
N PHE A 237 -6.06 -2.44 4.28
CA PHE A 237 -5.03 -1.88 5.16
C PHE A 237 -4.92 -0.36 5.05
N SER A 238 -4.97 0.16 3.82
CA SER A 238 -5.01 1.60 3.55
C SER A 238 -6.21 2.27 4.22
N LYS A 239 -7.39 1.65 4.16
CA LYS A 239 -8.60 2.13 4.85
C LYS A 239 -8.45 2.16 6.37
N LEU A 240 -7.70 1.22 6.94
CA LEU A 240 -7.38 1.19 8.38
C LEU A 240 -6.22 2.13 8.77
N SER A 241 -5.66 2.89 7.81
CA SER A 241 -4.49 3.75 8.01
C SER A 241 -3.23 2.99 8.48
N ILE A 242 -3.15 1.69 8.21
CA ILE A 242 -1.98 0.87 8.54
C ILE A 242 -1.03 0.88 7.35
N ARG A 243 0.13 1.50 7.52
CA ARG A 243 1.13 1.73 6.45
C ARG A 243 2.52 1.15 6.76
N ASN A 244 2.71 0.75 8.01
CA ASN A 244 3.98 0.36 8.60
C ASN A 244 4.14 -1.16 8.59
N PHE A 245 4.27 -1.73 7.39
CA PHE A 245 4.41 -3.17 7.19
C PHE A 245 5.40 -3.50 6.09
N VAL A 246 5.95 -4.71 6.13
CA VAL A 246 6.73 -5.34 5.07
C VAL A 246 5.90 -6.43 4.45
N ILE A 247 5.71 -6.39 3.14
CA ILE A 247 5.03 -7.47 2.41
C ILE A 247 6.06 -8.42 1.80
N LEU A 248 5.96 -9.71 2.14
CA LEU A 248 6.79 -10.78 1.60
C LEU A 248 6.10 -11.38 0.38
N ILE A 249 6.72 -11.28 -0.79
CA ILE A 249 6.18 -11.77 -2.06
C ILE A 249 7.26 -12.45 -2.91
N GLN A 250 6.83 -13.17 -3.94
CA GLN A 250 7.71 -13.76 -4.96
C GLN A 250 7.38 -13.30 -6.38
N ASP A 251 6.23 -12.66 -6.61
CA ASP A 251 5.86 -12.14 -7.92
C ASP A 251 6.65 -10.87 -8.26
N ARG A 252 7.50 -10.94 -9.29
CA ARG A 252 8.40 -9.85 -9.71
C ARG A 252 7.69 -8.67 -10.38
N GLU A 253 6.56 -8.88 -11.04
CA GLU A 253 5.82 -7.78 -11.67
C GLU A 253 5.01 -7.01 -10.62
N LEU A 254 4.37 -7.73 -9.71
CA LEU A 254 3.71 -7.14 -8.56
C LEU A 254 4.70 -6.42 -7.65
N GLU A 255 5.89 -6.97 -7.42
CA GLU A 255 6.98 -6.29 -6.69
C GLU A 255 7.29 -4.92 -7.26
N LYS A 256 7.55 -4.81 -8.56
CA LYS A 256 7.83 -3.53 -9.21
C LYS A 256 6.68 -2.54 -9.01
N SER A 257 5.44 -3.00 -9.12
CA SER A 257 4.25 -2.18 -8.87
C SER A 257 4.23 -1.66 -7.42
N LEU A 258 4.41 -2.54 -6.43
CA LEU A 258 4.34 -2.19 -5.02
C LEU A 258 5.49 -1.25 -4.59
N LEU A 259 6.71 -1.48 -5.09
CA LEU A 259 7.85 -0.59 -4.87
C LEU A 259 7.64 0.81 -5.43
N ARG A 260 6.98 0.94 -6.59
CA ARG A 260 6.61 2.24 -7.18
C ARG A 260 5.51 2.95 -6.41
N GLN A 261 4.57 2.19 -5.85
CA GLN A 261 3.55 2.71 -4.91
C GLN A 261 4.15 3.05 -3.54
N GLY A 262 5.43 2.72 -3.36
CA GLY A 262 6.20 3.02 -2.17
C GLY A 262 5.96 2.05 -1.04
N HIS A 263 5.40 0.86 -1.22
CA HIS A 263 5.34 -0.17 -0.19
C HIS A 263 6.73 -0.75 0.10
N ALA A 264 6.97 -1.17 1.36
CA ALA A 264 8.17 -1.94 1.69
C ALA A 264 7.95 -3.40 1.33
N VAL A 265 8.77 -3.91 0.43
CA VAL A 265 8.65 -5.27 -0.12
C VAL A 265 9.87 -6.08 0.28
N MET A 266 9.65 -7.29 0.77
CA MET A 266 10.69 -8.28 0.96
C MET A 266 10.58 -9.34 -0.14
N HIS A 267 11.69 -9.57 -0.84
CA HIS A 267 11.80 -10.64 -1.82
C HIS A 267 13.03 -11.49 -1.47
N LEU A 268 12.80 -12.76 -1.16
CA LEU A 268 13.87 -13.71 -0.85
C LEU A 268 14.03 -14.68 -2.01
N ALA A 269 15.26 -14.83 -2.50
CA ALA A 269 15.62 -15.59 -3.70
C ALA A 269 15.06 -17.03 -3.64
N PRO A 270 14.00 -17.36 -4.42
CA PRO A 270 13.39 -18.67 -4.40
C PRO A 270 14.33 -19.75 -4.95
N GLU A 271 15.23 -19.40 -5.87
CA GLU A 271 16.00 -20.38 -6.64
C GLU A 271 17.03 -21.15 -5.79
N LEU A 272 17.54 -20.53 -4.73
CA LEU A 272 18.44 -21.21 -3.77
C LEU A 272 17.66 -22.19 -2.90
N LEU A 273 16.47 -21.78 -2.47
CA LEU A 273 15.57 -22.60 -1.67
C LEU A 273 15.04 -23.79 -2.47
N GLU A 274 14.63 -23.56 -3.72
CA GLU A 274 14.13 -24.59 -4.63
C GLU A 274 15.19 -25.67 -4.87
N LYS A 275 16.45 -25.29 -5.11
CA LYS A 275 17.57 -26.24 -5.26
C LYS A 275 17.81 -27.06 -4.00
N GLU A 276 17.76 -26.43 -2.82
CA GLU A 276 17.92 -27.10 -1.53
C GLU A 276 16.79 -28.11 -1.28
N ILE A 277 15.55 -27.72 -1.58
CA ILE A 277 14.35 -28.56 -1.47
C ILE A 277 14.43 -29.73 -2.44
N HIS A 278 14.69 -29.50 -3.74
CA HIS A 278 14.78 -30.57 -4.74
C HIS A 278 15.90 -31.57 -4.44
N ARG A 279 17.03 -31.12 -3.88
CA ARG A 279 18.12 -32.01 -3.46
C ARG A 279 17.72 -32.89 -2.28
N THR A 280 16.94 -32.34 -1.36
CA THR A 280 16.58 -32.98 -0.08
C THR A 280 15.34 -33.87 -0.21
N LEU A 281 14.35 -33.46 -1.01
CA LEU A 281 13.07 -34.14 -1.20
C LEU A 281 13.05 -34.87 -2.55
N LYS A 282 13.60 -36.10 -2.58
CA LYS A 282 13.72 -36.92 -3.81
C LYS A 282 12.44 -37.67 -4.24
N HIS A 283 11.28 -37.38 -3.65
CA HIS A 283 10.08 -38.21 -3.82
C HIS A 283 9.02 -37.63 -4.79
N PRO A 284 8.56 -38.41 -5.80
CA PRO A 284 7.55 -37.97 -6.79
C PRO A 284 6.19 -37.58 -6.20
N THR A 285 5.85 -38.06 -5.00
CA THR A 285 4.55 -37.87 -4.32
C THR A 285 4.40 -36.50 -3.63
N LEU A 286 5.45 -35.67 -3.63
CA LEU A 286 5.49 -34.38 -2.92
C LEU A 286 5.22 -33.17 -3.83
N LYS A 287 5.05 -33.36 -5.14
CA LYS A 287 4.98 -32.26 -6.11
C LYS A 287 3.92 -31.19 -5.76
N ASP A 288 2.74 -31.61 -5.32
CA ASP A 288 1.65 -30.71 -4.91
C ASP A 288 1.82 -30.13 -3.48
N LYS A 289 2.84 -30.58 -2.74
CA LYS A 289 3.10 -30.23 -1.34
C LYS A 289 4.33 -29.32 -1.18
N ILE A 290 5.25 -29.35 -2.15
CA ILE A 290 6.46 -28.51 -2.21
C ILE A 290 6.13 -27.03 -2.03
N VAL A 291 5.06 -26.54 -2.66
CA VAL A 291 4.64 -25.13 -2.58
C VAL A 291 4.41 -24.66 -1.13
N TYR A 292 3.81 -25.49 -0.27
CA TYR A 292 3.57 -25.13 1.13
C TYR A 292 4.85 -25.14 1.96
N ILE A 293 5.79 -26.04 1.64
CA ILE A 293 7.10 -26.13 2.29
C ILE A 293 7.95 -24.92 1.89
N GLU A 294 7.99 -24.59 0.59
CA GLU A 294 8.67 -23.40 0.05
C GLU A 294 8.16 -22.13 0.70
N ARG A 295 6.84 -21.94 0.76
CA ARG A 295 6.22 -20.82 1.46
C ARG A 295 6.64 -20.76 2.92
N ALA A 296 6.54 -21.87 3.65
CA ALA A 296 6.89 -21.91 5.08
C ALA A 296 8.37 -21.58 5.32
N LEU A 297 9.28 -22.13 4.52
CA LEU A 297 10.71 -21.85 4.62
C LEU A 297 11.04 -20.39 4.27
N THR A 298 10.38 -19.83 3.26
CA THR A 298 10.52 -18.41 2.88
C THR A 298 10.09 -17.50 4.04
N VAL A 299 8.94 -17.78 4.66
CA VAL A 299 8.46 -17.02 5.83
C VAL A 299 9.41 -17.18 7.02
N ILE A 300 9.91 -18.39 7.29
CA ILE A 300 10.89 -18.63 8.36
C ILE A 300 12.17 -17.82 8.12
N GLN A 301 12.67 -17.77 6.89
CA GLN A 301 13.85 -16.96 6.54
C GLN A 301 13.58 -15.46 6.76
N ALA A 302 12.42 -14.96 6.32
CA ALA A 302 12.02 -13.56 6.53
C ALA A 302 11.95 -13.21 8.03
N VAL A 303 11.27 -14.04 8.83
CA VAL A 303 11.17 -13.90 10.28
C VAL A 303 12.56 -13.93 10.92
N THR A 304 13.41 -14.87 10.51
CA THR A 304 14.79 -15.00 11.00
C THR A 304 15.56 -13.71 10.73
N MET A 305 15.51 -13.19 9.51
CA MET A 305 16.26 -11.98 9.12
C MET A 305 15.84 -10.73 9.90
N ILE A 306 14.53 -10.53 10.09
CA ILE A 306 14.00 -9.39 10.86
C ILE A 306 14.33 -9.52 12.34
N THR A 307 14.11 -10.70 12.94
CA THR A 307 14.43 -10.93 14.36
C THR A 307 15.91 -10.80 14.65
N HIS A 308 16.80 -11.29 13.78
CA HIS A 308 18.26 -11.12 13.90
C HIS A 308 18.70 -9.65 13.86
N SER A 309 17.89 -8.78 13.29
CA SER A 309 18.12 -7.33 13.28
C SER A 309 17.60 -6.63 14.54
N GLY A 310 17.08 -7.38 15.51
CA GLY A 310 16.65 -6.88 16.83
C GLY A 310 15.17 -6.51 16.93
N TYR A 311 14.37 -6.79 15.90
CA TYR A 311 12.95 -6.42 15.87
C TYR A 311 12.03 -7.57 16.31
N ASN A 312 10.93 -7.21 16.98
CA ASN A 312 9.77 -8.07 17.16
C ASN A 312 8.93 -8.08 15.89
N ILE A 313 8.10 -9.11 15.72
CA ILE A 313 7.29 -9.28 14.51
C ILE A 313 5.84 -9.57 14.87
N TRP A 314 4.91 -8.88 14.19
CA TRP A 314 3.55 -9.36 13.98
C TRP A 314 3.48 -9.99 12.60
N LEU A 315 3.41 -11.32 12.54
CA LEU A 315 3.20 -12.08 11.32
C LEU A 315 1.70 -12.22 11.06
N THR A 316 1.28 -11.95 9.85
CA THR A 316 -0.07 -12.21 9.33
C THR A 316 0.04 -12.60 7.86
N ASP A 317 -1.03 -13.12 7.28
CA ASP A 317 -1.10 -13.48 5.86
C ASP A 317 -2.27 -12.79 5.16
N VAL A 318 -2.20 -12.65 3.84
CA VAL A 318 -3.25 -11.95 3.06
C VAL A 318 -4.58 -12.73 2.98
N GLY A 319 -4.62 -13.99 3.40
CA GLY A 319 -5.84 -14.76 3.64
C GLY A 319 -6.57 -14.37 4.94
N THR A 320 -5.95 -13.57 5.80
CA THR A 320 -6.57 -12.97 6.98
C THR A 320 -6.91 -11.50 6.70
N LEU A 321 -8.20 -11.20 6.55
CA LEU A 321 -8.65 -9.84 6.29
C LEU A 321 -8.86 -9.07 7.59
N TRP A 322 -8.29 -7.87 7.68
CA TRP A 322 -8.43 -7.01 8.86
C TRP A 322 -9.64 -6.10 8.67
N LEU A 323 -10.63 -6.24 9.55
CA LEU A 323 -11.86 -5.44 9.58
C LEU A 323 -11.67 -4.19 10.45
N ALA A 324 -10.79 -4.28 11.45
CA ALA A 324 -10.35 -3.21 12.32
C ALA A 324 -8.88 -3.42 12.69
N ASN A 325 -8.23 -2.39 13.26
CA ASN A 325 -6.90 -2.55 13.84
C ASN A 325 -7.00 -3.45 15.11
N PRO A 326 -6.38 -4.64 15.14
CA PRO A 326 -6.47 -5.55 16.27
C PRO A 326 -5.59 -5.14 17.45
N PHE A 327 -4.56 -4.31 17.25
CA PHE A 327 -3.54 -4.04 18.28
C PHE A 327 -4.08 -3.37 19.56
N PRO A 328 -5.04 -2.43 19.51
CA PRO A 328 -5.64 -1.89 20.73
C PRO A 328 -6.35 -2.94 21.60
N LEU A 329 -6.69 -4.10 21.04
CA LEU A 329 -7.39 -5.20 21.71
C LEU A 329 -6.44 -6.30 22.17
N VAL A 330 -5.14 -6.17 21.91
CA VAL A 330 -4.13 -7.18 22.21
C VAL A 330 -3.12 -6.64 23.21
N HIS A 331 -2.90 -7.39 24.28
CA HIS A 331 -1.84 -7.11 25.22
C HIS A 331 -0.61 -7.94 24.86
N ILE A 332 0.52 -7.24 24.62
CA ILE A 332 1.80 -7.90 24.44
C ILE A 332 2.33 -8.27 25.82
N ASP A 333 2.21 -9.55 26.17
CA ASP A 333 2.80 -10.09 27.38
C ASP A 333 4.30 -10.40 27.19
N ASN A 334 5.00 -10.72 28.28
CA ASN A 334 6.40 -11.18 28.25
C ASN A 334 6.61 -12.55 27.56
N ALA A 335 5.60 -13.08 26.86
CA ALA A 335 5.65 -14.32 26.12
C ALA A 335 6.62 -14.25 24.92
N ASP A 336 7.18 -15.39 24.55
CA ASP A 336 8.02 -15.51 23.36
C ASP A 336 7.17 -15.46 22.08
N ILE A 337 5.96 -16.02 22.14
CA ILE A 337 4.98 -16.06 21.05
C ILE A 337 3.56 -15.78 21.57
N LEU A 338 2.79 -14.95 20.86
CA LEU A 338 1.34 -14.77 21.04
C LEU A 338 0.63 -15.14 19.74
N GLY A 339 -0.45 -15.89 19.77
CA GLY A 339 -1.21 -16.23 18.56
C GLY A 339 -2.48 -17.01 18.84
N PHE A 340 -3.29 -17.28 17.83
CA PHE A 340 -4.44 -18.17 18.01
C PHE A 340 -4.00 -19.63 18.10
N THR A 341 -4.69 -20.41 18.93
CA THR A 341 -4.51 -21.87 18.99
C THR A 341 -5.14 -22.55 17.77
N TRP A 342 -4.45 -23.55 17.22
CA TRP A 342 -4.97 -24.41 16.16
C TRP A 342 -4.59 -25.86 16.42
N GLY A 343 -5.54 -26.67 16.91
CA GLY A 343 -5.26 -28.04 17.35
C GLY A 343 -4.18 -28.05 18.44
N THR A 344 -3.08 -28.76 18.20
CA THR A 344 -1.88 -28.80 19.08
C THR A 344 -0.85 -27.72 18.79
N GLY A 345 -1.11 -26.83 17.82
CA GLY A 345 -0.17 -25.79 17.40
C GLY A 345 -0.76 -24.39 17.41
N VAL A 346 -0.15 -23.52 16.61
CA VAL A 346 -0.54 -22.11 16.45
C VAL A 346 -1.10 -21.85 15.07
N SER A 347 -1.89 -20.79 14.97
CA SER A 347 -2.35 -20.22 13.71
C SER A 347 -1.37 -19.18 13.20
N SER A 348 -1.23 -19.10 11.88
CA SER A 348 -0.46 -18.05 11.19
C SER A 348 -1.28 -16.80 10.85
N GLU A 349 -2.59 -16.79 11.15
CA GLU A 349 -3.49 -15.65 10.85
C GLU A 349 -3.02 -14.34 11.50
N LEU A 350 -2.61 -14.41 12.78
CA LEU A 350 -1.97 -13.33 13.52
C LEU A 350 -1.08 -13.93 14.61
N LEU A 351 0.23 -13.69 14.49
CA LEU A 351 1.25 -14.28 15.37
C LEU A 351 2.29 -13.22 15.76
N TYR A 352 2.38 -12.90 17.05
CA TYR A 352 3.49 -12.14 17.59
C TYR A 352 4.70 -13.03 17.84
N ILE A 353 5.89 -12.51 17.51
CA ILE A 353 7.16 -13.20 17.65
C ILE A 353 8.15 -12.22 18.29
N LYS A 354 8.66 -12.58 19.46
CA LYS A 354 9.66 -11.77 20.18
C LYS A 354 11.03 -11.84 19.51
N GLY A 355 11.68 -10.69 19.32
CA GLY A 355 13.04 -10.55 18.82
C GLY A 355 14.12 -10.88 19.87
N SER A 356 14.15 -12.12 20.38
CA SER A 356 15.11 -12.55 21.41
C SER A 356 16.15 -13.54 20.86
N LYS A 357 17.34 -13.62 21.48
CA LYS A 357 18.37 -14.63 21.14
C LYS A 357 17.82 -16.06 21.17
N ARG A 358 16.92 -16.34 22.11
CA ARG A 358 16.24 -17.63 22.26
C ARG A 358 15.36 -17.92 21.04
N MET A 359 14.56 -16.94 20.62
CA MET A 359 13.71 -17.07 19.44
C MET A 359 14.52 -17.22 18.15
N MET A 360 15.65 -16.53 18.00
CA MET A 360 16.56 -16.72 16.87
C MET A 360 17.02 -18.18 16.75
N SER A 361 17.42 -18.81 17.87
CA SER A 361 17.80 -20.22 17.87
C SER A 361 16.62 -21.14 17.53
N PHE A 362 15.41 -20.82 18.00
CA PHE A 362 14.21 -21.58 17.65
C PHE A 362 13.94 -21.55 16.15
N TRP A 363 13.94 -20.37 15.52
CA TRP A 363 13.66 -20.25 14.09
C TRP A 363 14.72 -20.93 13.21
N GLY A 364 16.00 -20.86 13.58
CA GLY A 364 17.06 -21.59 12.89
C GLY A 364 16.93 -23.11 13.02
N ASN A 365 16.45 -23.61 14.16
CA ASN A 365 16.13 -25.04 14.32
C ASN A 365 14.87 -25.42 13.55
N LEU A 366 13.85 -24.56 13.54
CA LEU A 366 12.60 -24.79 12.82
C LEU A 366 12.84 -24.92 11.32
N TYR A 367 13.70 -24.07 10.73
CA TYR A 367 14.09 -24.17 9.31
C TYR A 367 14.60 -25.58 8.96
N ARG A 368 15.56 -26.09 9.75
CA ARG A 368 16.12 -27.44 9.57
C ARG A 368 15.07 -28.52 9.78
N ASN A 369 14.23 -28.37 10.79
CA ASN A 369 13.18 -29.35 11.09
C ASN A 369 12.12 -29.40 10.00
N VAL A 370 11.76 -28.28 9.37
CA VAL A 370 10.85 -28.26 8.20
C VAL A 370 11.46 -29.04 7.03
N LEU A 371 12.74 -28.83 6.72
CA LEU A 371 13.43 -29.60 5.66
C LEU A 371 13.46 -31.11 5.97
N HIS A 372 13.74 -31.50 7.21
CA HIS A 372 13.84 -32.92 7.59
C HIS A 372 12.48 -33.61 7.79
N GLN A 373 11.45 -32.89 8.23
CA GLN A 373 10.12 -33.44 8.53
C GLN A 373 9.12 -33.24 7.39
N ALA A 374 9.56 -32.66 6.27
CA ALA A 374 8.75 -32.40 5.09
C ALA A 374 7.89 -33.61 4.69
N ASP A 375 8.50 -34.80 4.57
CA ASP A 375 7.81 -36.02 4.15
C ASP A 375 6.74 -36.49 5.14
N PHE A 376 7.05 -36.47 6.44
CA PHE A 376 6.14 -36.91 7.50
C PHE A 376 4.94 -35.96 7.62
N VAL A 377 5.22 -34.65 7.69
CA VAL A 377 4.22 -33.64 7.97
C VAL A 377 3.31 -33.44 6.76
N ALA A 378 3.88 -33.41 5.55
CA ALA A 378 3.12 -33.28 4.32
C ALA A 378 2.16 -34.48 4.10
N ASN A 379 2.48 -35.67 4.60
CA ASN A 379 1.60 -36.85 4.54
C ASN A 379 0.56 -36.91 5.66
N SER A 380 0.82 -36.28 6.81
CA SER A 380 -0.11 -36.22 7.96
C SER A 380 -1.14 -35.08 7.90
N ILE A 381 -0.91 -34.07 7.06
CA ILE A 381 -1.78 -32.90 6.94
C ILE A 381 -2.95 -33.23 5.99
N SER A 382 -4.16 -33.32 6.55
CA SER A 382 -5.38 -33.43 5.73
C SER A 382 -5.54 -32.19 4.83
N SER A 383 -6.33 -32.28 3.77
CA SER A 383 -6.54 -31.16 2.82
C SER A 383 -6.89 -29.84 3.49
N ASN A 384 -7.57 -29.87 4.65
CA ASN A 384 -8.00 -28.69 5.41
C ASN A 384 -6.86 -28.02 6.21
N TYR A 385 -5.72 -28.69 6.39
CA TYR A 385 -4.59 -28.19 7.19
C TYR A 385 -3.46 -27.60 6.34
N LYS A 386 -3.52 -27.73 5.01
CA LYS A 386 -2.43 -27.30 4.11
C LYS A 386 -2.11 -25.82 4.21
N GLN A 387 -3.13 -24.97 4.42
CA GLN A 387 -2.96 -23.53 4.53
C GLN A 387 -2.27 -23.08 5.84
N ASN A 388 -2.37 -23.86 6.92
CA ASN A 388 -1.71 -23.55 8.20
C ASN A 388 -0.47 -24.43 8.47
N TYR A 389 0.21 -24.91 7.41
CA TYR A 389 1.39 -25.77 7.52
C TYR A 389 2.46 -25.18 8.46
N LEU A 390 2.78 -23.89 8.30
CA LEU A 390 3.76 -23.20 9.14
C LEU A 390 3.34 -23.21 10.61
N GLY A 391 2.08 -22.94 10.91
CA GLY A 391 1.54 -22.92 12.28
C GLY A 391 1.62 -24.29 12.97
N VAL A 392 1.34 -25.36 12.23
CA VAL A 392 1.52 -26.75 12.70
C VAL A 392 3.00 -27.03 13.01
N MET A 393 3.90 -26.63 12.11
CA MET A 393 5.34 -26.81 12.31
C MET A 393 5.86 -26.04 13.51
N ILE A 394 5.42 -24.81 13.73
CA ILE A 394 5.76 -24.03 14.93
C ILE A 394 5.28 -24.79 16.17
N GLY A 395 4.00 -25.17 16.22
CA GLY A 395 3.41 -25.89 17.35
C GLY A 395 4.16 -27.17 17.75
N ASN A 396 4.44 -28.03 16.77
CA ASN A 396 5.14 -29.31 16.97
C ASN A 396 6.58 -29.15 17.48
N ASN A 397 7.21 -28.00 17.22
CA ASN A 397 8.57 -27.71 17.67
C ASN A 397 8.59 -26.90 18.96
N MET A 398 7.53 -26.16 19.28
CA MET A 398 7.36 -25.50 20.58
C MET A 398 7.15 -26.51 21.70
N SER A 399 6.35 -27.57 21.47
CA SER A 399 6.08 -28.61 22.47
C SER A 399 7.33 -29.39 22.93
N LYS A 400 8.41 -29.32 22.14
CA LYS A 400 9.71 -29.92 22.45
C LYS A 400 10.65 -28.99 23.23
N GLY A 401 10.25 -27.73 23.45
CA GLY A 401 11.08 -26.69 24.06
C GLY A 401 10.42 -26.02 25.27
N THR A 402 11.13 -25.06 25.86
CA THR A 402 10.70 -24.29 27.03
C THR A 402 10.09 -22.92 26.66
N LEU A 403 9.71 -22.72 25.38
CA LEU A 403 9.19 -21.46 24.89
C LEU A 403 7.84 -21.12 25.52
N SER A 404 7.66 -19.85 25.85
CA SER A 404 6.39 -19.36 26.38
C SER A 404 5.43 -19.00 25.25
N PHE A 405 4.30 -19.70 25.21
CA PHE A 405 3.18 -19.40 24.32
C PHE A 405 2.03 -18.83 25.12
N LYS A 406 1.37 -17.77 24.62
CA LYS A 406 0.10 -17.32 25.18
C LYS A 406 -0.96 -17.16 24.07
N PRO A 407 -2.15 -17.74 24.23
CA PRO A 407 -3.20 -17.67 23.24
C PRO A 407 -3.82 -16.27 23.16
N LEU A 408 -4.13 -15.82 21.95
CA LEU A 408 -4.97 -14.65 21.69
C LEU A 408 -6.45 -14.98 21.93
N SER A 409 -7.23 -13.96 22.31
CA SER A 409 -8.68 -14.12 22.51
C SER A 409 -9.39 -14.51 21.22
N THR A 410 -10.17 -15.58 21.25
CA THR A 410 -10.97 -16.03 20.09
C THR A 410 -11.99 -14.98 19.63
N THR A 411 -12.35 -14.03 20.48
CA THR A 411 -13.25 -12.91 20.14
C THR A 411 -12.65 -11.93 19.12
N LEU A 412 -11.33 -11.96 18.91
CA LEU A 412 -10.65 -11.10 17.93
C LEU A 412 -10.92 -11.51 16.48
N LYS A 413 -11.33 -12.76 16.25
CA LYS A 413 -11.52 -13.29 14.90
C LYS A 413 -12.89 -13.92 14.73
N VAL A 414 -13.34 -13.94 13.47
CA VAL A 414 -14.52 -14.68 13.02
C VAL A 414 -14.18 -15.42 11.74
N ASP A 415 -14.58 -16.67 11.65
CA ASP A 415 -14.39 -17.48 10.44
C ASP A 415 -15.46 -17.12 9.40
N LEU A 416 -15.05 -17.01 8.14
CA LEU A 416 -15.94 -16.69 7.02
C LEU A 416 -17.13 -17.66 6.92
N SER A 417 -16.92 -18.96 7.15
CA SER A 417 -17.98 -19.97 7.10
C SER A 417 -19.06 -19.74 8.15
N VAL A 418 -18.66 -19.29 9.34
CA VAL A 418 -19.57 -18.92 10.45
C VAL A 418 -20.28 -17.60 10.15
N ALA A 419 -19.59 -16.65 9.50
CA ALA A 419 -20.20 -15.41 9.04
C ALA A 419 -21.31 -15.67 8.02
N TYR A 420 -21.12 -16.65 7.11
CA TYR A 420 -22.13 -17.08 6.15
C TYR A 420 -23.35 -17.74 6.77
N SER A 421 -23.16 -18.62 7.76
CA SER A 421 -24.28 -19.37 8.35
C SER A 421 -25.28 -18.48 9.12
N ASN A 422 -24.85 -17.28 9.53
CA ASN A 422 -25.67 -16.33 10.28
C ASN A 422 -26.45 -15.35 9.37
N GLU A 423 -26.44 -15.54 8.05
CA GLU A 423 -27.24 -14.77 7.10
C GLU A 423 -28.73 -15.03 7.30
N SER A 424 -29.40 -14.14 8.05
CA SER A 424 -30.87 -14.07 8.06
C SER A 424 -31.46 -12.67 7.82
N ASP A 425 -30.66 -11.60 7.79
CA ASP A 425 -31.08 -10.31 7.20
C ASP A 425 -29.90 -9.31 7.21
N GLY A 426 -29.31 -9.04 6.04
CA GLY A 426 -28.31 -7.98 5.82
C GLY A 426 -26.84 -8.34 6.13
N PRO A 427 -25.89 -7.43 5.81
CA PRO A 427 -24.47 -7.68 6.03
C PRO A 427 -24.18 -7.87 7.53
N PRO A 428 -23.46 -8.93 7.94
CA PRO A 428 -23.20 -9.23 9.33
C PRO A 428 -22.46 -8.07 10.01
N LYS A 429 -22.94 -7.69 11.19
CA LYS A 429 -22.14 -6.87 12.12
C LYS A 429 -21.03 -7.75 12.69
N LEU A 430 -19.92 -7.84 11.96
CA LEU A 430 -18.73 -8.55 12.41
C LEU A 430 -18.11 -7.72 13.55
N ALA A 431 -18.34 -8.14 14.79
CA ALA A 431 -17.75 -7.53 15.99
C ALA A 431 -16.27 -7.93 16.21
N ALA A 432 -15.70 -8.70 15.29
CA ALA A 432 -14.31 -9.15 15.30
C ALA A 432 -13.41 -8.17 14.55
N ALA A 433 -12.13 -8.10 14.95
CA ALA A 433 -11.13 -7.32 14.25
C ALA A 433 -10.61 -8.03 12.99
N LEU A 434 -10.69 -9.37 12.95
CA LEU A 434 -10.15 -10.21 11.88
C LEU A 434 -11.22 -11.13 11.30
N LEU A 435 -11.23 -11.26 9.97
CA LEU A 435 -11.98 -12.27 9.23
C LEU A 435 -10.99 -13.30 8.68
N VAL A 436 -11.19 -14.56 9.05
CA VAL A 436 -10.29 -15.68 8.72
C VAL A 436 -11.01 -16.76 7.92
N GLY A 437 -10.28 -17.81 7.52
CA GLY A 437 -10.86 -18.94 6.78
C GLY A 437 -11.24 -18.59 5.34
N ILE A 438 -10.67 -17.53 4.79
CA ILE A 438 -11.01 -17.08 3.43
C ILE A 438 -10.30 -18.00 2.41
N PRO A 439 -11.04 -18.70 1.53
CA PRO A 439 -10.45 -19.69 0.61
C PRO A 439 -9.46 -19.03 -0.35
N SER A 440 -8.34 -19.66 -0.68
CA SER A 440 -7.36 -19.09 -1.63
C SER A 440 -7.76 -19.24 -3.12
N ASN A 441 -9.00 -19.64 -3.41
CA ASN A 441 -9.49 -19.96 -4.77
C ASN A 441 -10.50 -18.90 -5.28
N ASP A 442 -11.12 -19.14 -6.43
CA ASP A 442 -12.06 -18.19 -7.06
C ASP A 442 -13.30 -17.83 -6.22
N SER A 443 -13.68 -18.68 -5.27
CA SER A 443 -14.78 -18.36 -4.35
C SER A 443 -14.48 -17.17 -3.43
N TYR A 444 -13.19 -16.81 -3.25
CA TYR A 444 -12.73 -15.68 -2.45
C TYR A 444 -13.42 -14.36 -2.83
N ALA A 445 -13.39 -14.01 -4.12
CA ALA A 445 -13.82 -12.69 -4.57
C ALA A 445 -15.33 -12.52 -4.47
N SER A 446 -16.09 -13.53 -4.91
CA SER A 446 -17.56 -13.55 -4.78
C SER A 446 -17.98 -13.45 -3.33
N ALA A 447 -17.26 -14.15 -2.44
CA ALA A 447 -17.56 -14.14 -1.04
C ALA A 447 -17.34 -12.77 -0.38
N LEU A 448 -16.18 -12.17 -0.62
CA LEU A 448 -15.91 -10.84 -0.10
C LEU A 448 -16.79 -9.76 -0.72
N LYS A 449 -17.22 -9.92 -1.97
CA LYS A 449 -18.20 -9.02 -2.60
C LYS A 449 -19.54 -9.05 -1.87
N SER A 450 -20.05 -10.22 -1.47
CA SER A 450 -21.32 -10.31 -0.72
C SER A 450 -21.28 -9.58 0.62
N PHE A 451 -20.10 -9.54 1.26
CA PHE A 451 -19.87 -8.79 2.50
C PHE A 451 -19.44 -7.33 2.30
N GLY A 452 -19.33 -6.85 1.05
CA GLY A 452 -18.80 -5.50 0.76
C GLY A 452 -17.33 -5.32 1.16
N LEU A 453 -16.59 -6.42 1.30
CA LEU A 453 -15.18 -6.49 1.70
C LEU A 453 -14.22 -6.62 0.50
N TRP A 454 -14.76 -6.72 -0.72
CA TRP A 454 -14.00 -6.59 -1.95
C TRP A 454 -13.89 -5.10 -2.33
N LYS A 455 -12.66 -4.58 -2.35
CA LYS A 455 -12.32 -3.15 -2.50
C LYS A 455 -11.57 -2.85 -3.79
N LEU A 456 -11.60 -3.77 -4.76
CA LEU A 456 -11.02 -3.56 -6.08
C LEU A 456 -12.09 -3.32 -7.13
N ASP A 457 -11.79 -2.43 -8.07
CA ASP A 457 -12.54 -2.30 -9.32
C ASP A 457 -12.10 -3.34 -10.37
N GLU A 458 -12.67 -3.26 -11.57
CA GLU A 458 -12.35 -4.15 -12.69
C GLU A 458 -10.90 -4.02 -13.19
N GLU A 459 -10.20 -2.93 -12.85
CA GLU A 459 -8.79 -2.70 -13.19
C GLU A 459 -7.85 -3.14 -12.05
N LEU A 460 -8.35 -3.84 -11.03
CA LEU A 460 -7.61 -4.24 -9.82
C LEU A 460 -7.05 -3.05 -9.03
N VAL A 461 -7.70 -1.90 -9.09
CA VAL A 461 -7.34 -0.68 -8.35
C VAL A 461 -8.31 -0.48 -7.19
N CYS A 462 -7.85 0.08 -6.07
CA CYS A 462 -8.74 0.33 -4.95
C CYS A 462 -9.92 1.23 -5.36
N THR A 463 -11.09 0.92 -4.84
CA THR A 463 -12.31 1.71 -5.07
C THR A 463 -12.36 3.00 -4.26
N GLY A 464 -11.43 3.18 -3.31
CA GLY A 464 -11.40 4.32 -2.41
C GLY A 464 -10.00 4.79 -2.04
N VAL A 465 -9.93 6.05 -1.65
CA VAL A 465 -8.77 6.71 -1.05
C VAL A 465 -9.23 7.32 0.27
N TYR A 466 -8.60 6.91 1.37
CA TYR A 466 -9.02 7.29 2.72
C TYR A 466 -7.93 8.15 3.37
N CYS A 467 -8.26 9.42 3.49
CA CYS A 467 -7.59 10.45 4.28
C CYS A 467 -8.63 10.92 5.31
#